data_AF-A0A8S3IFJ1-F1
#
_entry.id   AF-A0A8S3IFJ1-F1
#
_cell.length_a   1.000
_cell.length_b   1.000
_cell.length_c   1.000
_cell.angle_alpha   90.00
_cell.angle_beta   90.00
_cell.angle_gamma   90.00
#
_symmetry.space_group_name_H-M   'P 1'
#
loop_
_entity.id
_entity.type
_entity.pdbx_description
1 polymer ?
#
loop_
_entity_poly.entity_id
_entity_poly.type
_entity_poly.pdbx_seq_one_letter_code
_entity_poly.pdbx_strand_id
1 'polypeptide(L)'
;REVMRFLLSNIRYWLEEFKFDGFRFDGVSSMLYHSHGIAHSFSGSYDEYFGLAADTDSFNYLQLANYVCQTFFPDSIRIAEDVSGMPTLCRPIAEGGAGFD
;
A
#
# COMPACT_ATOMS: atom_id res chain seq x y z
N ARG A 1 15.97 7.14 3.63
CA ARG A 1 16.58 6.30 2.56
C ARG A 1 16.79 4.86 3.03
N GLU A 2 17.37 4.64 4.21
CA GLU A 2 17.59 3.28 4.75
C GLU A 2 16.29 2.54 5.12
N VAL A 3 15.27 3.23 5.63
CA VAL A 3 13.96 2.60 5.92
C VAL A 3 13.33 2.00 4.66
N MET A 4 13.33 2.76 3.55
CA MET A 4 12.85 2.24 2.25
C MET A 4 13.64 1.01 1.80
N ARG A 5 14.97 1.06 1.90
CA ARG A 5 15.83 -0.09 1.58
C ARG A 5 15.46 -1.29 2.45
N PHE A 6 15.29 -1.10 3.74
CA PHE A 6 14.91 -2.16 4.68
C PHE A 6 13.58 -2.82 4.29
N LEU A 7 12.52 -2.01 4.11
CA LEU A 7 11.17 -2.52 3.84
C LEU A 7 11.06 -3.18 2.46
N LEU A 8 11.61 -2.55 1.41
CA LEU A 8 11.57 -3.12 0.05
C LEU A 8 12.44 -4.39 -0.06
N SER A 9 13.60 -4.41 0.59
CA SER A 9 14.42 -5.63 0.65
C SER A 9 13.71 -6.75 1.41
N ASN A 10 12.96 -6.44 2.47
CA ASN A 10 12.19 -7.44 3.22
C ASN A 10 11.11 -8.10 2.35
N ILE A 11 10.37 -7.32 1.56
CA ILE A 11 9.39 -7.85 0.60
C ILE A 11 10.05 -8.82 -0.37
N ARG A 12 11.14 -8.40 -1.01
CA ARG A 12 11.88 -9.23 -1.96
C ARG A 12 12.42 -10.50 -1.30
N TYR A 13 13.00 -10.38 -0.11
CA TYR A 13 13.57 -11.50 0.64
C TYR A 13 12.53 -12.62 0.87
N TRP A 14 11.31 -12.26 1.27
CA TRP A 14 10.25 -13.24 1.49
C TRP A 14 9.78 -13.91 0.19
N LEU A 15 9.63 -13.16 -0.91
CA LEU A 15 9.27 -13.74 -2.22
C LEU A 15 10.39 -14.62 -2.78
N GLU A 16 11.64 -14.18 -2.65
CA GLU A 16 12.80 -14.84 -3.26
C GLU A 16 13.27 -16.06 -2.46
N GLU A 17 13.43 -15.94 -1.14
CA GLU A 17 14.01 -17.02 -0.31
C GLU A 17 12.96 -18.02 0.15
N PHE A 18 11.76 -17.55 0.50
CA PHE A 18 10.70 -18.40 1.05
C PHE A 18 9.61 -18.76 0.05
N LYS A 19 9.69 -18.22 -1.18
CA LYS A 19 8.77 -18.55 -2.27
C LYS A 19 7.31 -18.30 -1.92
N PHE A 20 7.03 -17.23 -1.16
CA PHE A 20 5.67 -16.76 -0.98
C PHE A 20 5.06 -16.34 -2.31
N ASP A 21 3.77 -16.61 -2.49
CA ASP A 21 3.00 -16.23 -3.68
C ASP A 21 2.39 -14.82 -3.58
N GLY A 22 2.73 -14.06 -2.53
CA GLY A 22 2.12 -12.76 -2.29
C GLY A 22 2.13 -12.34 -0.83
N PHE A 23 1.47 -11.21 -0.56
CA PHE A 23 1.36 -10.62 0.78
C PHE A 23 -0.02 -10.06 1.05
N ARG A 24 -0.39 -10.03 2.34
CA ARG A 24 -1.34 -9.07 2.88
C ARG A 24 -0.55 -7.98 3.61
N PHE A 25 -0.77 -6.72 3.23
CA PHE A 25 -0.27 -5.57 3.97
C PHE A 25 -1.30 -5.22 5.03
N ASP A 26 -0.92 -5.43 6.29
CA ASP A 26 -1.77 -5.17 7.45
C ASP A 26 -1.77 -3.68 7.81
N GLY A 27 -2.89 -3.17 8.29
CA GLY A 27 -3.00 -1.80 8.77
C GLY A 27 -2.77 -0.74 7.70
N VAL A 28 -3.13 -0.99 6.44
CA VAL A 28 -2.98 -0.01 5.34
C VAL A 28 -3.74 1.28 5.66
N SER A 29 -4.92 1.19 6.29
CA SER A 29 -5.65 2.37 6.80
C SER A 29 -4.79 3.26 7.70
N SER A 30 -3.97 2.65 8.57
CA SER A 30 -3.09 3.38 9.47
C SER A 30 -1.97 4.09 8.73
N MET A 31 -1.52 3.50 7.62
CA MET A 31 -0.49 4.09 6.77
C MET A 31 -1.02 5.22 5.89
N LEU A 32 -2.26 5.14 5.42
CA LEU A 32 -2.81 6.09 4.44
C LEU A 32 -3.10 7.47 5.03
N TYR A 33 -3.30 7.60 6.34
CA TYR A 33 -3.70 8.85 6.97
C TYR A 33 -2.85 9.17 8.20
N HIS A 34 -2.52 10.44 8.41
CA HIS A 34 -1.80 10.89 9.61
C HIS A 34 -2.58 10.68 10.91
N SER A 35 -3.91 10.61 10.83
CA SER A 35 -4.77 10.25 11.96
C SER A 35 -4.88 8.73 12.19
N HIS A 36 -4.25 7.93 11.32
CA HIS A 36 -4.31 6.47 11.31
C HIS A 36 -5.73 5.89 11.20
N GLY A 37 -6.70 6.70 10.73
CA GLY A 37 -8.12 6.34 10.75
C GLY A 37 -8.74 6.25 12.16
N ILE A 38 -8.01 6.64 13.20
CA ILE A 38 -8.49 6.57 14.59
C ILE A 38 -9.49 7.71 14.83
N ALA A 39 -10.65 7.36 15.39
CA ALA A 39 -11.76 8.28 15.65
C ALA A 39 -12.27 9.03 14.40
N HIS A 40 -11.97 8.51 13.21
CA HIS A 40 -12.51 8.98 11.93
C HIS A 40 -13.56 7.99 11.42
N SER A 41 -14.70 8.52 10.99
CA SER A 41 -15.70 7.77 10.25
C SER A 41 -15.61 8.18 8.79
N PHE A 42 -15.45 7.19 7.91
CA PHE A 42 -15.45 7.41 6.46
C PHE A 42 -16.90 7.36 5.97
N SER A 43 -17.45 8.51 5.59
CA SER A 43 -18.79 8.63 5.03
C SER A 43 -18.84 8.29 3.54
N GLY A 44 -17.68 8.22 2.89
CA GLY A 44 -17.52 8.05 1.45
C GLY A 44 -17.35 9.37 0.71
N SER A 45 -17.29 10.50 1.42
CA SER A 45 -16.94 11.81 0.84
C SER A 45 -15.48 11.82 0.41
N TYR A 46 -15.18 12.32 -0.79
CA TYR A 46 -13.82 12.27 -1.35
C TYR A 46 -12.82 13.14 -0.59
N ASP A 47 -13.31 14.18 0.09
CA ASP A 47 -12.50 15.06 0.94
C ASP A 47 -11.91 14.35 2.16
N GLU A 48 -12.44 13.17 2.54
CA GLU A 48 -11.93 12.35 3.65
C GLU A 48 -10.72 11.50 3.22
N TYR A 49 -10.62 11.21 1.92
CA TYR A 49 -9.58 10.37 1.32
C TYR A 49 -8.40 11.21 0.80
N PHE A 50 -8.69 12.40 0.27
CA PHE A 50 -7.72 13.24 -0.41
C PHE A 50 -7.59 14.59 0.30
N GLY A 51 -6.38 14.93 0.73
CA GLY A 51 -6.10 16.22 1.37
C GLY A 51 -4.88 16.16 2.29
N LEU A 52 -4.76 17.13 3.18
CA LEU A 52 -3.62 17.24 4.12
C LEU A 52 -3.59 16.13 5.18
N ALA A 53 -4.68 15.39 5.35
CA ALA A 53 -4.74 14.25 6.25
C ALA A 53 -4.11 12.98 5.63
N ALA A 54 -4.01 12.92 4.30
CA ALA A 54 -3.45 11.77 3.60
C ALA A 54 -1.92 11.78 3.69
N ASP A 55 -1.35 10.64 4.06
CA ASP A 55 0.10 10.45 4.15
C ASP A 55 0.65 10.03 2.78
N THR A 56 1.14 11.04 2.05
CA THR A 56 1.71 10.82 0.71
C THR A 56 3.01 10.03 0.73
N ASP A 57 3.79 10.07 1.81
CA ASP A 57 5.04 9.30 1.92
C ASP A 57 4.73 7.80 2.04
N SER A 58 3.75 7.48 2.88
CA SER A 58 3.25 6.11 3.02
C SER A 58 2.59 5.60 1.73
N PHE A 59 1.78 6.41 1.05
CA PHE A 59 1.20 6.04 -0.25
C PHE A 59 2.27 5.77 -1.32
N ASN A 60 3.32 6.60 -1.36
CA ASN A 60 4.46 6.41 -2.27
C ASN A 60 5.24 5.13 -1.94
N TYR A 61 5.42 4.81 -0.65
CA TYR A 61 6.02 3.54 -0.25
C TYR A 61 5.19 2.34 -0.73
N LEU A 62 3.86 2.36 -0.56
CA LEU A 62 2.99 1.27 -0.98
C LEU A 62 3.04 1.06 -2.51
N GLN A 63 3.04 2.15 -3.28
CA GLN A 63 3.27 2.08 -4.74
C GLN A 63 4.62 1.43 -5.06
N LEU A 64 5.70 1.84 -4.41
CA LEU A 64 7.02 1.24 -4.65
C LEU A 64 7.09 -0.23 -4.25
N ALA A 65 6.46 -0.61 -3.13
CA ALA A 65 6.34 -1.99 -2.68
C ALA A 65 5.63 -2.86 -3.73
N ASN A 66 4.46 -2.41 -4.21
CA ASN A 66 3.69 -3.12 -5.22
C ASN A 66 4.39 -3.15 -6.58
N TYR A 67 5.13 -2.09 -6.93
CA TYR A 67 5.97 -2.05 -8.12
C TYR A 67 7.09 -3.09 -8.08
N VAL A 68 7.78 -3.23 -6.94
CA VAL A 68 8.84 -4.24 -6.74
C VAL A 68 8.26 -5.64 -6.90
N CYS A 69 7.13 -5.93 -6.23
CA CYS A 69 6.43 -7.20 -6.40
C CYS A 69 6.08 -7.46 -7.87
N GLN A 70 5.40 -6.52 -8.55
CA GLN A 70 5.00 -6.69 -9.95
C GLN A 70 6.19 -6.91 -10.89
N THR A 71 7.30 -6.22 -10.64
CA THR A 71 8.47 -6.21 -11.53
C THR A 71 9.24 -7.51 -11.46
N PHE A 72 9.44 -8.04 -10.24
CA PHE A 72 10.28 -9.23 -10.04
C PHE A 72 9.46 -10.52 -9.90
N PHE A 73 8.21 -10.43 -9.48
CA PHE A 73 7.31 -11.54 -9.18
C PHE A 73 5.89 -11.20 -9.70
N PRO A 74 5.69 -11.16 -11.03
CA PRO A 74 4.46 -10.65 -11.65
C PRO A 74 3.19 -11.44 -11.28
N ASP A 75 3.34 -12.69 -10.85
CA ASP A 75 2.23 -13.55 -10.41
C ASP A 75 1.90 -13.40 -8.92
N SER A 76 2.64 -12.55 -8.18
CA SER A 76 2.41 -12.35 -6.76
C SER A 76 1.15 -11.54 -6.47
N ILE A 77 0.35 -11.98 -5.50
CA ILE A 77 -0.88 -11.32 -5.08
C ILE A 77 -0.60 -10.35 -3.92
N ARG A 78 -1.10 -9.13 -3.99
CA ARG A 78 -0.90 -8.09 -2.96
C ARG A 78 -2.25 -7.60 -2.46
N ILE A 79 -2.58 -7.95 -1.23
CA ILE A 79 -3.85 -7.60 -0.59
C ILE A 79 -3.61 -6.46 0.39
N ALA A 80 -4.42 -5.41 0.33
CA ALA A 80 -4.44 -4.35 1.33
C ALA A 80 -5.50 -4.62 2.40
N GLU A 81 -5.11 -4.57 3.68
CA GLU A 81 -6.06 -4.46 4.78
C GLU A 81 -6.39 -2.97 5.03
N ASP A 82 -7.43 -2.49 4.35
CA ASP A 82 -7.94 -1.13 4.50
C ASP A 82 -9.43 -1.12 4.90
N VAL A 83 -9.74 -0.43 5.99
CA VAL A 83 -11.12 -0.23 6.47
C VAL A 83 -11.73 1.08 5.97
N SER A 84 -10.91 1.99 5.42
CA SER A 84 -11.39 3.30 4.94
C SER A 84 -12.09 3.22 3.58
N GLY A 85 -11.65 2.31 2.72
CA GLY A 85 -12.15 2.18 1.35
C GLY A 85 -11.53 3.20 0.40
N MET A 86 -10.23 3.51 0.58
CA MET A 86 -9.50 4.50 -0.22
C MET A 86 -9.69 4.24 -1.73
N PRO A 87 -10.22 5.21 -2.50
CA PRO A 87 -10.36 5.04 -3.94
C PRO A 87 -9.01 4.78 -4.60
N THR A 88 -9.00 3.94 -5.63
CA THR A 88 -7.81 3.57 -6.44
C THR A 88 -6.72 2.76 -5.72
N LEU A 89 -6.95 2.30 -4.49
CA LEU A 89 -6.00 1.46 -3.75
C LEU A 89 -5.67 0.17 -4.53
N CYS A 90 -6.68 -0.47 -5.13
CA CYS A 90 -6.52 -1.67 -5.97
C CYS A 90 -6.53 -1.35 -7.49
N ARG A 91 -6.01 -0.19 -7.90
CA ARG A 91 -5.79 0.12 -9.32
C ARG A 91 -4.31 0.05 -9.67
N PRO A 92 -3.95 -0.27 -10.94
CA PRO A 92 -2.57 -0.30 -11.38
C PRO A 92 -1.84 1.03 -11.14
N ILE A 93 -0.54 0.94 -10.81
CA ILE A 93 0.33 2.11 -10.58
C ILE A 93 0.41 3.01 -11.82
N ALA A 94 0.41 2.41 -13.03
CA ALA A 94 0.42 3.15 -14.29
C ALA A 94 -0.83 4.03 -14.50
N GLU A 95 -1.92 3.75 -13.78
CA GLU A 95 -3.16 4.55 -13.79
C GLU A 95 -3.22 5.56 -12.62
N GLY A 96 -2.17 5.61 -11.79
CA GLY A 96 -2.12 6.43 -10.58
C GLY A 96 -2.67 5.76 -9.32
N GLY A 97 -2.98 4.45 -9.37
CA GLY A 97 -3.39 3.68 -8.18
C GLY A 97 -2.23 3.20 -7.32
N ALA A 98 -2.54 2.58 -6.17
CA ALA A 98 -1.50 2.07 -5.28
C ALA A 98 -0.90 0.72 -5.71
N GLY A 99 -1.56 -0.01 -6.62
CA GLY A 99 -1.07 -1.26 -7.20
C GLY A 99 -1.37 -2.53 -6.39
N PHE A 100 -2.33 -2.49 -5.46
CA PHE A 100 -2.87 -3.70 -4.84
C PHE A 100 -3.82 -4.43 -5.80
N ASP A 101 -4.03 -5.72 -5.54
CA ASP A 101 -4.96 -6.60 -6.28
C ASP A 101 -6.36 -6.61 -5.65
#